data_AF-A0A433DDN8-F1
#
_entry.id   AF-A0A433DDN8-F1
#
_cell.length_a   1.000
_cell.length_b   1.000
_cell.length_c   1.000
_cell.angle_alpha   90.00
_cell.angle_beta   90.00
_cell.angle_gamma   90.00
#
_symmetry.space_group_name_H-M   'P 1'
#
loop_
_entity.id
_entity.type
_entity.pdbx_description
1 polymer ?
#
loop_
_entity_poly.entity_id
_entity_poly.type
_entity_poly.pdbx_seq_one_letter_code
_entity_poly.pdbx_strand_id
1 'polypeptide(L)'
;MEIGCGAGNTMFPLLQESHNPDLFVYACDFSSTAVDVVKNNPNYDIKRSHAFVWDLTSPTLPEFIEPETVDVVVLIFVLSAIRPEQWERAVENLHKLLKPGGLVVFRDYGRYDLAQLRFKGGRMLSENFYIRGDGTRVYFFTPEEIEHIFSRLHESCQFTIEQNAVDRRLIVNRSRKLKMYRVWLQGKYRK
;
A
#
# COMPACT_ATOMS: atom_id res chain seq x y z
N MET A 1 -2.87 10.89 -0.55
CA MET A 1 -1.87 10.39 0.41
C MET A 1 -1.29 9.09 -0.10
N GLU A 2 0.03 9.01 -0.26
CA GLU A 2 0.76 7.76 -0.53
C GLU A 2 1.22 7.18 0.80
N ILE A 3 0.75 5.98 1.14
CA ILE A 3 1.19 5.25 2.32
C ILE A 3 2.21 4.20 1.85
N GLY A 4 3.31 4.05 2.58
CA GLY A 4 4.45 3.22 2.18
C GLY A 4 5.21 3.84 1.00
N CYS A 5 5.58 5.12 1.11
CA CYS A 5 6.14 5.87 0.00
C CYS A 5 7.49 5.33 -0.50
N GLY A 6 8.24 4.57 0.32
CA GLY A 6 9.54 4.03 -0.08
C GLY A 6 10.47 5.13 -0.59
N ALA A 7 10.90 5.02 -1.86
CA ALA A 7 11.73 6.03 -2.53
C ALA A 7 10.94 7.11 -3.30
N GLY A 8 9.61 7.17 -3.15
CA GLY A 8 8.75 8.15 -3.82
C GLY A 8 8.41 7.81 -5.27
N ASN A 9 8.47 6.53 -5.65
CA ASN A 9 8.25 6.08 -7.03
C ASN A 9 6.82 6.33 -7.55
N THR A 10 5.86 6.60 -6.67
CA THR A 10 4.51 7.05 -7.09
C THR A 10 4.39 8.57 -6.99
N MET A 11 4.74 9.16 -5.84
CA MET A 11 4.64 10.61 -5.60
C MET A 11 5.34 11.45 -6.67
N PHE A 12 6.62 11.17 -6.99
CA PHE A 12 7.38 12.06 -7.87
C PHE A 12 6.82 12.10 -9.30
N PRO A 13 6.58 10.95 -9.98
CA PRO A 13 5.93 10.99 -11.29
C PRO A 13 4.53 11.61 -11.24
N LEU A 14 3.75 11.35 -10.18
CA LEU A 14 2.42 11.94 -10.03
C LEU A 14 2.48 13.47 -9.97
N LEU A 15 3.39 14.03 -9.17
CA LEU A 15 3.55 15.47 -9.04
C LEU A 15 4.11 16.10 -10.32
N GLN A 16 5.01 15.41 -11.02
CA GLN A 16 5.58 15.87 -12.28
C GLN A 16 4.53 15.95 -13.40
N GLU A 17 3.67 14.93 -13.53
CA GLU A 17 2.67 14.85 -14.60
C GLU A 17 1.37 15.61 -14.27
N SER A 18 1.10 15.89 -13.00
CA SER A 18 -0.14 16.57 -12.61
C SER A 18 -0.06 18.08 -12.83
N HIS A 19 -0.93 18.57 -13.71
CA HIS A 19 -1.18 19.99 -13.93
C HIS A 19 -2.16 20.63 -12.93
N ASN A 20 -2.70 19.86 -11.98
CA ASN A 20 -3.60 20.41 -10.96
C ASN A 20 -2.79 21.18 -9.90
N PRO A 21 -2.96 22.52 -9.78
CA PRO A 21 -2.24 23.31 -8.79
C PRO A 21 -2.66 22.98 -7.35
N ASP A 22 -3.86 22.44 -7.16
CA ASP A 22 -4.41 22.09 -5.84
C ASP A 22 -4.02 20.68 -5.39
N LEU A 23 -3.28 19.93 -6.21
CA LEU A 23 -2.78 18.61 -5.81
C LEU A 23 -1.68 18.77 -4.76
N PHE A 24 -1.99 18.33 -3.54
CA PHE A 24 -1.03 18.16 -2.46
C PHE A 24 -0.86 16.69 -2.10
N VAL A 25 0.38 16.21 -1.99
CA VAL A 25 0.68 14.80 -1.69
C VAL A 25 1.35 14.66 -0.32
N TYR A 26 0.59 14.12 0.62
CA TYR A 26 1.15 13.50 1.82
C TYR A 26 1.81 12.16 1.45
N ALA A 27 3.11 11.99 1.71
CA ALA A 27 3.79 10.70 1.64
C ALA A 27 4.18 10.25 3.03
N CYS A 28 3.85 9.02 3.39
CA CYS A 28 4.34 8.46 4.64
C CYS A 28 4.92 7.08 4.46
N ASP A 29 5.84 6.73 5.35
CA ASP A 29 6.39 5.39 5.47
C ASP A 29 6.62 5.09 6.95
N PHE A 30 6.57 3.81 7.32
CA PHE A 30 6.98 3.37 8.65
C PHE A 30 8.49 3.59 8.86
N SER A 31 9.28 3.48 7.80
CA SER A 31 10.72 3.63 7.84
C SER A 31 11.14 5.09 7.73
N SER A 32 11.84 5.61 8.75
CA SER A 32 12.50 6.91 8.67
C SER A 32 13.48 7.01 7.52
N THR A 33 14.19 5.91 7.21
CA THR A 33 15.12 5.86 6.08
C THR A 33 14.41 6.05 4.73
N ALA A 34 13.21 5.49 4.54
CA ALA A 34 12.43 5.72 3.32
C ALA A 34 11.98 7.19 3.21
N VAL A 35 11.51 7.76 4.31
CA VAL A 35 11.14 9.18 4.38
C VAL A 35 12.33 10.09 4.07
N ASP A 36 13.52 9.77 4.59
CA ASP A 36 14.75 10.51 4.31
C ASP A 36 15.15 10.42 2.83
N VAL A 37 14.95 9.27 2.17
CA VAL A 37 15.18 9.14 0.72
C VAL A 37 14.26 10.07 -0.07
N VAL A 38 12.99 10.17 0.30
CA VAL A 38 12.04 11.11 -0.34
C VAL A 38 12.45 12.55 -0.10
N LYS A 39 12.74 12.93 1.16
CA LYS A 39 13.11 14.32 1.51
C LYS A 39 14.41 14.80 0.88
N ASN A 40 15.37 13.90 0.68
CA ASN A 40 16.66 14.22 0.04
C ASN A 40 16.62 14.17 -1.49
N ASN A 41 15.49 13.81 -2.10
CA ASN A 41 15.34 13.81 -3.54
C ASN A 41 15.36 15.26 -4.08
N PRO A 42 16.14 15.58 -5.13
CA PRO A 42 16.15 16.93 -5.72
C PRO A 42 14.79 17.46 -6.19
N ASN A 43 13.83 16.56 -6.46
CA ASN A 43 12.49 16.91 -6.90
C ASN A 43 11.49 17.05 -5.75
N TYR A 44 11.93 16.95 -4.49
CA TYR A 44 11.06 17.13 -3.33
C TYR A 44 10.65 18.60 -3.19
N ASP A 45 9.34 18.86 -3.30
CA ASP A 45 8.76 20.19 -3.19
C ASP A 45 7.80 20.27 -2.00
N ILE A 46 8.22 20.97 -0.95
CA ILE A 46 7.44 21.18 0.27
C ILE A 46 6.13 21.95 0.06
N LYS A 47 5.99 22.68 -1.07
CA LYS A 47 4.76 23.40 -1.40
C LYS A 47 3.68 22.47 -1.95
N ARG A 48 4.08 21.33 -2.53
CA ARG A 48 3.18 20.36 -3.15
C ARG A 48 3.15 19.02 -2.43
N SER A 49 4.01 18.83 -1.41
CA SER A 49 4.11 17.57 -0.71
C SER A 49 4.61 17.70 0.72
N HIS A 50 4.28 16.70 1.53
CA HIS A 50 4.82 16.54 2.88
C HIS A 50 5.13 15.06 3.12
N ALA A 51 6.41 14.74 3.25
CA ALA A 51 6.91 13.42 3.62
C ALA A 51 7.11 13.29 5.14
N PHE A 52 6.61 12.21 5.77
CA PHE A 52 6.72 12.00 7.21
C PHE A 52 6.69 10.53 7.62
N VAL A 53 7.16 10.23 8.83
CA VAL A 53 7.14 8.87 9.38
C VAL A 53 5.79 8.61 10.02
N TRP A 54 5.11 7.55 9.60
CA TRP A 54 3.87 7.09 10.23
C TRP A 54 3.58 5.62 9.92
N ASP A 55 3.15 4.88 10.95
CA ASP A 55 2.64 3.52 10.81
C ASP A 55 1.14 3.57 10.55
N LEU A 56 0.66 2.95 9.46
CA LEU A 56 -0.77 2.85 9.16
C LEU A 56 -1.57 2.15 10.29
N THR A 57 -0.89 1.38 11.12
CA THR A 57 -1.48 0.67 12.27
C THR A 57 -1.34 1.44 13.59
N SER A 58 -0.87 2.70 13.56
CA SER A 58 -0.78 3.56 14.74
C SER A 58 -2.14 3.77 15.41
N PRO A 59 -2.18 3.96 16.75
CA PRO A 59 -3.42 4.25 17.46
C PRO A 59 -3.98 5.64 17.13
N THR A 60 -3.14 6.55 16.64
CA THR A 60 -3.49 7.94 16.32
C THR A 60 -3.10 8.29 14.90
N LEU A 61 -3.86 9.21 14.29
CA LEU A 61 -3.49 9.83 13.03
C LEU A 61 -2.31 10.80 13.23
N PRO A 62 -1.57 11.17 12.17
CA PRO A 62 -0.58 12.24 12.23
C PRO A 62 -1.23 13.55 12.67
N GLU A 63 -0.63 14.28 13.61
CA GLU A 63 -1.23 15.45 14.26
C GLU A 63 -1.62 16.59 13.29
N PHE A 64 -0.98 16.66 12.13
CA PHE A 64 -1.24 17.67 11.11
C PHE A 64 -2.20 17.20 10.01
N ILE A 65 -2.78 16.00 10.13
CA ILE A 65 -3.81 15.49 9.22
C ILE A 65 -5.10 15.30 10.01
N GLU A 66 -6.03 16.23 9.78
CA GLU A 66 -7.38 16.13 10.33
C GLU A 66 -8.14 14.94 9.72
N PRO A 67 -9.01 14.26 10.49
CA PRO A 67 -9.92 13.25 9.95
C PRO A 67 -10.74 13.78 8.78
N GLU A 68 -11.09 12.89 7.86
CA GLU A 68 -11.95 13.19 6.72
C GLU A 68 -11.46 14.31 5.81
N THR A 69 -10.14 14.41 5.62
CA THR A 69 -9.53 15.43 4.75
C THR A 69 -8.85 14.86 3.51
N VAL A 70 -8.57 13.55 3.49
CA VAL A 70 -7.87 12.91 2.37
C VAL A 70 -8.87 12.49 1.28
N ASP A 71 -8.64 12.93 0.04
CA ASP A 71 -9.48 12.57 -1.10
C ASP A 71 -9.18 11.16 -1.63
N VAL A 72 -7.89 10.83 -1.74
CA VAL A 72 -7.40 9.54 -2.26
C VAL A 72 -6.24 9.03 -1.44
N VAL A 73 -6.28 7.75 -1.05
CA VAL A 73 -5.16 7.00 -0.50
C VAL A 73 -4.61 6.04 -1.55
N VAL A 74 -3.29 6.09 -1.79
CA VAL A 74 -2.56 5.13 -2.60
C VAL A 74 -1.91 4.11 -1.66
N LEU A 75 -2.25 2.83 -1.84
CA LEU A 75 -1.81 1.72 -1.00
C LEU A 75 -1.20 0.62 -1.88
N ILE A 76 0.07 0.76 -2.23
CA ILE A 76 0.80 -0.14 -3.13
C ILE A 76 1.86 -0.92 -2.35
N PHE A 77 1.73 -2.24 -2.26
CA PHE A 77 2.63 -3.15 -1.54
C PHE A 77 2.82 -2.84 -0.05
N VAL A 78 1.78 -2.30 0.60
CA VAL A 78 1.80 -1.92 2.03
C VAL A 78 1.11 -2.96 2.89
N LEU A 79 -0.12 -3.35 2.52
CA LEU A 79 -0.96 -4.19 3.36
C LEU A 79 -0.32 -5.56 3.59
N SER A 80 0.39 -6.09 2.58
CA SER A 80 1.16 -7.33 2.71
C SER A 80 2.29 -7.27 3.75
N ALA A 81 2.82 -6.08 4.06
CA ALA A 81 3.87 -5.94 5.08
C ALA A 81 3.30 -5.87 6.51
N ILE A 82 2.01 -5.57 6.65
CA ILE A 82 1.30 -5.46 7.92
C ILE A 82 0.90 -6.87 8.41
N ARG A 83 1.01 -7.11 9.72
CA ARG A 83 0.56 -8.39 10.29
C ARG A 83 -0.96 -8.53 10.20
N PRO A 84 -1.51 -9.73 9.94
CA PRO A 84 -2.95 -9.95 9.82
C PRO A 84 -3.78 -9.38 10.98
N GLU A 85 -3.27 -9.47 12.20
CA GLU A 85 -3.96 -9.01 13.42
C GLU A 85 -4.08 -7.47 13.49
N GLN A 86 -3.40 -6.73 12.61
CA GLN A 86 -3.42 -5.27 12.57
C GLN A 86 -4.19 -4.71 11.37
N TRP A 87 -4.72 -5.56 10.48
CA TRP A 87 -5.45 -5.09 9.30
C TRP A 87 -6.73 -4.34 9.66
N GLU A 88 -7.43 -4.74 10.73
CA GLU A 88 -8.63 -4.04 11.21
C GLU A 88 -8.30 -2.58 11.58
N ARG A 89 -7.20 -2.35 12.31
CA ARG A 89 -6.71 -1.00 12.63
C ARG A 89 -6.31 -0.21 11.38
N ALA A 90 -5.66 -0.87 10.42
CA ALA A 90 -5.29 -0.23 9.16
C ALA A 90 -6.53 0.26 8.41
N VAL A 91 -7.57 -0.57 8.31
CA VAL A 91 -8.87 -0.23 7.70
C VAL A 91 -9.55 0.93 8.43
N GLU A 92 -9.58 0.89 9.77
CA GLU A 92 -10.11 1.98 10.59
C GLU A 92 -9.41 3.31 10.31
N ASN A 93 -8.07 3.33 10.24
CA ASN A 93 -7.30 4.54 9.97
C ASN A 93 -7.48 5.04 8.53
N LEU A 94 -7.54 4.14 7.53
CA LEU A 94 -7.89 4.52 6.16
C LEU A 94 -9.26 5.20 6.11
N HIS A 95 -10.25 4.63 6.80
CA HIS A 95 -11.61 5.17 6.84
C HIS A 95 -11.67 6.51 7.57
N LYS A 96 -10.92 6.69 8.67
CA LYS A 96 -10.81 7.98 9.38
C LYS A 96 -10.14 9.07 8.55
N LEU A 97 -9.10 8.73 7.78
CA LEU A 97 -8.39 9.69 6.92
C LEU A 97 -9.26 10.22 5.79
N LEU A 98 -10.03 9.34 5.16
CA LEU A 98 -10.75 9.64 3.93
C LEU A 98 -11.98 10.52 4.18
N LYS A 99 -12.16 11.53 3.31
CA LYS A 99 -13.44 12.24 3.15
C LYS A 99 -14.58 11.26 2.87
N PRO A 100 -15.85 11.60 3.18
CA PRO A 100 -16.98 10.89 2.58
C PRO A 100 -16.85 10.84 1.06
N GLY A 101 -16.95 9.66 0.45
CA GLY A 101 -16.69 9.47 -0.99
C GLY A 101 -15.20 9.41 -1.37
N GLY A 102 -14.28 9.40 -0.41
CA GLY A 102 -12.85 9.24 -0.64
C GLY A 102 -12.48 7.83 -1.13
N LEU A 103 -11.34 7.70 -1.82
CA LEU A 103 -10.96 6.46 -2.51
C LEU A 103 -9.66 5.86 -1.96
N VAL A 104 -9.65 4.56 -1.69
CA VAL A 104 -8.42 3.77 -1.62
C VAL A 104 -8.14 3.17 -2.99
N VAL A 105 -6.98 3.47 -3.57
CA VAL A 105 -6.44 2.75 -4.73
C VAL A 105 -5.37 1.78 -4.27
N PHE A 106 -5.62 0.49 -4.51
CA PHE A 106 -4.90 -0.61 -3.89
C PHE A 106 -4.16 -1.45 -4.93
N ARG A 107 -2.94 -1.88 -4.58
CA ARG A 107 -2.24 -2.93 -5.31
C ARG A 107 -1.34 -3.73 -4.38
N ASP A 108 -1.45 -5.05 -4.38
CA ASP A 108 -0.57 -5.90 -3.56
C ASP A 108 -0.34 -7.30 -4.15
N TYR A 109 0.38 -8.17 -3.45
CA TYR A 109 0.72 -9.52 -3.91
C TYR A 109 -0.48 -10.48 -3.85
N GLY A 110 -0.70 -11.22 -4.92
CA GLY A 110 -1.70 -12.30 -4.95
C GLY A 110 -1.08 -13.67 -4.63
N ARG A 111 -1.90 -14.58 -4.09
CA ARG A 111 -1.50 -15.98 -3.87
C ARG A 111 -0.99 -16.63 -5.15
N TYR A 112 -0.05 -17.54 -4.97
CA TYR A 112 0.66 -18.28 -6.00
C TYR A 112 1.54 -17.40 -6.92
N ASP A 113 1.85 -16.16 -6.53
CA ASP A 113 2.91 -15.38 -7.18
C ASP A 113 4.25 -16.13 -7.12
N LEU A 114 5.07 -15.99 -8.17
CA LEU A 114 6.40 -16.59 -8.21
C LEU A 114 7.23 -16.31 -6.95
N ALA A 115 7.12 -15.09 -6.37
CA ALA A 115 7.83 -14.76 -5.15
C ALA A 115 7.41 -15.65 -3.97
N GLN A 116 6.11 -15.96 -3.85
CA GLN A 116 5.59 -16.86 -2.83
C GLN A 116 6.19 -18.26 -2.98
N LEU A 117 6.13 -18.79 -4.20
CA LEU A 117 6.54 -20.17 -4.52
C LEU A 117 8.05 -20.40 -4.38
N ARG A 118 8.85 -19.33 -4.25
CA ARG A 118 10.31 -19.39 -4.13
C ARG A 118 10.81 -19.21 -2.69
N PHE A 119 9.93 -18.99 -1.71
CA PHE A 119 10.37 -18.95 -0.33
C PHE A 119 10.96 -20.30 0.08
N LYS A 120 12.15 -20.25 0.69
CA LYS A 120 12.80 -21.43 1.27
C LYS A 120 12.17 -21.76 2.62
N GLY A 121 12.36 -23.00 3.08
CA GLY A 121 12.00 -23.41 4.43
C GLY A 121 12.57 -22.45 5.49
N GLY A 122 11.81 -22.23 6.57
CA GLY A 122 12.19 -21.33 7.67
C GLY A 122 11.87 -19.84 7.43
N ARG A 123 11.20 -19.49 6.33
CA ARG A 123 10.76 -18.10 6.05
C ARG A 123 9.28 -17.85 6.30
N MET A 124 8.50 -18.89 6.57
CA MET A 124 7.06 -18.77 6.82
C MET A 124 6.82 -18.38 8.28
N LEU A 125 6.10 -17.28 8.48
CA LEU A 125 5.68 -16.79 9.79
C LEU A 125 4.32 -17.39 10.19
N SER A 126 3.39 -17.43 9.23
CA SER A 126 2.09 -18.09 9.31
C SER A 126 1.61 -18.40 7.88
N GLU A 127 0.41 -18.96 7.73
CA GLU A 127 -0.11 -19.31 6.41
C GLU A 127 -0.16 -18.08 5.49
N ASN A 128 0.47 -18.20 4.31
CA ASN A 128 0.63 -17.13 3.31
C ASN A 128 1.42 -15.88 3.78
N PHE A 129 1.99 -15.90 4.98
CA PHE A 129 2.77 -14.79 5.54
C PHE A 129 4.23 -15.17 5.76
N TYR A 130 5.14 -14.40 5.19
CA TYR A 130 6.56 -14.74 5.13
C TYR A 130 7.46 -13.56 5.54
N ILE A 131 8.68 -13.88 5.97
CA ILE A 131 9.77 -12.93 6.16
C ILE A 131 10.76 -12.99 4.98
N ARG A 132 11.06 -11.82 4.42
CA ARG A 132 11.99 -11.62 3.31
C ARG A 132 13.45 -11.63 3.76
N GLY A 133 14.36 -11.66 2.78
CA GLY A 133 15.81 -11.67 3.01
C GLY A 133 16.31 -10.47 3.82
N ASP A 134 15.67 -9.32 3.65
CA ASP A 134 15.94 -8.04 4.32
C ASP A 134 15.21 -7.88 5.66
N GLY A 135 14.50 -8.91 6.14
CA GLY A 135 13.74 -8.88 7.39
C GLY A 135 12.34 -8.26 7.28
N THR A 136 11.97 -7.70 6.13
CA THR A 136 10.61 -7.21 5.88
C THR A 136 9.63 -8.37 5.73
N ARG A 137 8.33 -8.11 5.88
CA ARG A 137 7.28 -9.14 5.81
C ARG A 137 6.51 -9.04 4.51
N VAL A 138 5.86 -10.14 4.13
CA VAL A 138 4.97 -10.17 2.98
C VAL A 138 3.88 -11.22 3.16
N TYR A 139 2.64 -10.79 3.03
CA TYR A 139 1.45 -11.61 2.89
C TYR A 139 1.08 -11.76 1.41
N PHE A 140 0.56 -12.93 1.03
CA PHE A 140 0.02 -13.18 -0.31
C PHE A 140 -1.48 -13.44 -0.24
N PHE A 141 -2.27 -12.56 -0.85
CA PHE A 141 -3.71 -12.49 -0.65
C PHE A 141 -4.51 -13.23 -1.74
N THR A 142 -5.70 -13.72 -1.41
CA THR A 142 -6.74 -13.98 -2.42
C THR A 142 -7.62 -12.75 -2.64
N PRO A 143 -8.37 -12.68 -3.75
CA PRO A 143 -9.38 -11.64 -3.96
C PRO A 143 -10.42 -11.58 -2.85
N GLU A 144 -10.84 -12.74 -2.33
CA GLU A 144 -11.86 -12.87 -1.28
C GLU A 144 -11.36 -12.32 0.06
N GLU A 145 -10.07 -12.51 0.38
CA GLU A 145 -9.46 -11.90 1.57
C GLU A 145 -9.45 -10.38 1.46
N ILE A 146 -9.07 -9.84 0.30
CA ILE A 146 -9.08 -8.39 0.09
C ILE A 146 -10.50 -7.83 0.15
N GLU A 147 -11.48 -8.50 -0.46
CA GLU A 147 -12.89 -8.14 -0.32
C GLU A 147 -13.29 -8.10 1.15
N HIS A 148 -12.98 -9.14 1.91
CA HIS A 148 -13.30 -9.21 3.33
C HIS A 148 -12.64 -8.06 4.12
N ILE A 149 -11.34 -7.83 3.92
CA ILE A 149 -10.58 -6.77 4.61
C ILE A 149 -11.22 -5.40 4.40
N PHE A 150 -11.57 -5.04 3.16
CA PHE A 150 -12.10 -3.71 2.87
C PHE A 150 -13.61 -3.57 3.12
N SER A 151 -14.41 -4.63 3.01
CA SER A 151 -15.88 -4.50 3.09
C SER A 151 -16.52 -5.03 4.37
N ARG A 152 -15.84 -5.92 5.12
CA ARG A 152 -16.48 -6.70 6.19
C ARG A 152 -15.64 -6.89 7.46
N LEU A 153 -14.34 -6.64 7.42
CA LEU A 153 -13.44 -6.90 8.55
C LEU A 153 -13.76 -6.02 9.76
N HIS A 154 -14.07 -4.74 9.54
CA HIS A 154 -14.40 -3.79 10.60
C HIS A 154 -15.89 -3.44 10.55
N GLU A 155 -16.61 -3.60 11.66
CA GLU A 155 -18.08 -3.48 11.69
C GLU A 155 -18.59 -2.10 11.24
N SER A 156 -17.92 -1.02 11.67
CA SER A 156 -18.30 0.37 11.36
C SER A 156 -17.47 1.07 10.29
N CYS A 157 -16.42 0.45 9.76
CA CYS A 157 -15.52 1.04 8.77
C CYS A 157 -15.50 0.17 7.52
N GLN A 158 -16.56 0.28 6.72
CA GLN A 158 -16.77 -0.54 5.54
C GLN A 158 -16.60 0.29 4.27
N PHE A 159 -15.87 -0.25 3.31
CA PHE A 159 -15.73 0.34 1.99
C PHE A 159 -16.64 -0.32 0.98
N THR A 160 -17.22 0.49 0.09
CA THR A 160 -17.87 0.01 -1.12
C THR A 160 -16.81 -0.40 -2.14
N ILE A 161 -16.94 -1.62 -2.66
CA ILE A 161 -16.00 -2.17 -3.65
C ILE A 161 -16.40 -1.67 -5.04
N GLU A 162 -15.60 -0.76 -5.60
CA GLU A 162 -15.74 -0.34 -6.99
C GLU A 162 -14.98 -1.27 -7.95
N GLN A 163 -13.87 -1.84 -7.47
CA GLN A 163 -13.05 -2.77 -8.24
C GLN A 163 -12.31 -3.73 -7.30
N ASN A 164 -12.30 -5.01 -7.66
CA ASN A 164 -11.42 -6.03 -7.06
C ASN A 164 -10.98 -7.00 -8.17
N ALA A 165 -9.74 -6.87 -8.63
CA ALA A 165 -9.25 -7.53 -9.84
C ALA A 165 -7.92 -8.26 -9.59
N VAL A 166 -7.71 -9.36 -10.32
CA VAL A 166 -6.45 -10.13 -10.32
C VAL A 166 -5.68 -9.86 -11.60
N ASP A 167 -4.47 -9.34 -11.48
CA ASP A 167 -3.52 -9.16 -12.58
C ASP A 167 -2.53 -10.33 -12.60
N ARG A 168 -2.67 -11.21 -13.59
CA ARG A 168 -1.77 -12.35 -13.82
C ARG A 168 -0.90 -12.07 -15.03
N ARG A 169 0.42 -12.08 -14.85
CA ARG A 169 1.37 -11.81 -15.95
C ARG A 169 2.44 -12.88 -16.05
N LEU A 170 2.77 -13.26 -17.29
CA LEU A 170 4.01 -13.96 -17.60
C LEU A 170 5.06 -12.92 -18.01
N ILE A 171 6.08 -12.75 -17.16
CA ILE A 171 7.23 -11.89 -17.45
C ILE A 171 8.42 -12.78 -17.81
N VAL A 172 9.05 -12.51 -18.95
CA VAL A 172 10.23 -13.26 -19.39
C VAL A 172 11.47 -12.40 -19.23
N ASN A 173 12.31 -12.75 -18.28
CA ASN A 173 13.66 -12.19 -18.20
C ASN A 173 14.54 -12.95 -19.21
N ARG A 174 14.77 -12.33 -20.38
CA ARG A 174 15.53 -12.96 -21.48
C ARG A 174 17.00 -13.19 -21.15
N SER A 175 17.66 -12.24 -20.47
CA SER A 175 19.07 -12.39 -20.10
C SER A 175 19.32 -13.55 -19.15
N ARG A 176 18.41 -13.77 -18.20
CA ARG A 176 18.46 -14.89 -17.23
C ARG A 176 17.71 -16.14 -17.69
N LYS A 177 17.09 -16.10 -18.88
CA LYS A 177 16.19 -17.15 -19.41
C LYS A 177 15.13 -17.61 -18.39
N LEU A 178 14.60 -16.67 -17.61
CA LEU A 178 13.67 -16.96 -16.52
C LEU A 178 12.24 -16.55 -16.90
N LYS A 179 11.30 -17.50 -16.84
CA LYS A 179 9.87 -17.22 -16.89
C LYS A 179 9.37 -16.92 -15.48
N MET A 180 8.64 -15.81 -15.33
CA MET A 180 8.12 -15.35 -14.06
C MET A 180 6.61 -15.18 -14.15
N TYR A 181 5.88 -16.09 -13.51
CA TYR A 181 4.44 -16.00 -13.35
C TYR A 181 4.14 -15.12 -12.14
N ARG A 182 3.68 -13.90 -12.41
CA ARG A 182 3.39 -12.91 -11.38
C ARG A 182 1.89 -12.77 -11.18
N VAL A 183 1.50 -12.61 -9.93
CA VAL A 183 0.11 -12.44 -9.51
C VAL A 183 0.04 -11.25 -8.58
N TRP A 184 -0.78 -10.28 -8.96
CA TRP A 184 -1.08 -9.11 -8.15
C TRP A 184 -2.59 -8.93 -8.03
N LEU A 185 -3.00 -8.32 -6.93
CA LEU A 185 -4.36 -7.84 -6.75
C LEU A 185 -4.38 -6.34 -6.96
N GLN A 186 -5.46 -5.83 -7.55
CA GLN A 186 -5.70 -4.42 -7.79
C GLN A 186 -7.12 -4.08 -7.38
N GLY A 187 -7.30 -2.97 -6.67
CA GLY A 187 -8.61 -2.62 -6.13
C GLY A 187 -8.87 -1.13 -6.04
N LYS A 188 -10.16 -0.80 -5.98
CA LYS A 188 -10.69 0.53 -5.72
C LYS A 188 -11.80 0.41 -4.70
N TYR A 189 -11.62 1.05 -3.56
CA TYR A 189 -12.51 0.94 -2.40
C TYR A 189 -12.93 2.34 -1.95
N ARG A 190 -14.23 2.62 -2.06
CA ARG A 190 -14.85 3.92 -1.78
C ARG A 190 -15.36 3.95 -0.34
N LYS A 191 -15.03 5.00 0.40
CA LYS A 191 -15.67 5.30 1.69
C LYS A 191 -17.07 5.84 1.45
#